data_AF-A0A543FJM2-F1
#
_entry.id   AF-A0A543FJM2-F1
#
_cell.length_a   1.000
_cell.length_b   1.000
_cell.length_c   1.000
_cell.angle_alpha   90.00
_cell.angle_beta   90.00
_cell.angle_gamma   90.00
#
_symmetry.space_group_name_H-M   'P 1'
#
loop_
_entity.id
_entity.type
_entity.pdbx_description
1 polymer ?
#
loop_
_entity_poly.entity_id
_entity_poly.type
_entity_poly.pdbx_seq_one_letter_code
_entity_poly.pdbx_strand_id
1 'polypeptide(L)'
;MSAASATSSVSDVRTDLADAVGASRTSREAAERALRLAVAVRARAGEALERTARRAGVDEVERARLRGEYAAAARVVADRRAALDAAREFERAATVVADAFEVEASSASPLAAALLELIGSQAGRAGARGRTARTSTRRTTSTRLGATRPRTA
;
A
#
# COMPACT_ATOMS: atom_id res chain seq x y z
N MET A 1 -6.50 -25.67 10.37
CA MET A 1 -5.32 -24.97 9.81
C MET A 1 -5.71 -23.84 8.82
N SER A 2 -6.93 -23.29 8.83
CA SER A 2 -7.38 -22.36 7.75
C SER A 2 -7.22 -20.86 8.02
N ALA A 3 -6.96 -20.43 9.27
CA ALA A 3 -6.86 -19.00 9.59
C ALA A 3 -5.55 -18.34 9.10
N ALA A 4 -4.45 -19.10 9.03
CA ALA A 4 -3.13 -18.59 8.64
C ALA A 4 -3.01 -18.29 7.13
N SER A 5 -3.74 -19.01 6.28
CA SER A 5 -3.75 -18.76 4.82
C SER A 5 -4.64 -17.56 4.43
N ALA A 6 -5.66 -17.24 5.23
CA ALA A 6 -6.49 -16.07 5.00
C ALA A 6 -5.74 -14.77 5.37
N THR A 7 -4.99 -14.76 6.48
CA THR A 7 -4.16 -13.62 6.88
C THR A 7 -2.98 -13.37 5.94
N SER A 8 -2.37 -14.41 5.36
CA SER A 8 -1.34 -14.19 4.33
C SER A 8 -1.94 -13.51 3.09
N SER A 9 -3.12 -13.96 2.62
CA SER A 9 -3.78 -13.35 1.46
C SER A 9 -4.20 -11.89 1.66
N VAL A 10 -4.62 -11.50 2.88
CA VAL A 10 -4.96 -10.10 3.21
C VAL A 10 -3.71 -9.23 3.29
N SER A 11 -2.60 -9.76 3.82
CA SER A 11 -1.31 -9.06 3.86
C SER A 11 -0.75 -8.84 2.47
N ASP A 12 -0.88 -9.82 1.57
CA ASP A 12 -0.44 -9.71 0.18
C ASP A 12 -1.25 -8.64 -0.57
N VAL A 13 -2.58 -8.67 -0.46
CA VAL A 13 -3.47 -7.65 -1.05
C VAL A 13 -3.18 -6.24 -0.49
N ARG A 14 -2.90 -6.12 0.81
CA ARG A 14 -2.51 -4.83 1.41
C ARG A 14 -1.18 -4.31 0.84
N THR A 15 -0.23 -5.21 0.59
CA THR A 15 1.08 -4.86 0.00
C THR A 15 0.90 -4.41 -1.45
N ASP A 16 0.18 -5.18 -2.26
CA ASP A 16 -0.11 -4.83 -3.66
C ASP A 16 -0.83 -3.48 -3.78
N LEU A 17 -1.75 -3.19 -2.85
CA LEU A 17 -2.51 -1.95 -2.83
C LEU A 17 -1.65 -0.75 -2.42
N ALA A 18 -0.77 -0.92 -1.43
CA ALA A 18 0.23 0.09 -1.06
C ALA A 18 1.18 0.39 -2.23
N ASP A 19 1.64 -0.65 -2.94
CA ASP A 19 2.48 -0.52 -4.13
C ASP A 19 1.74 0.19 -5.27
N ALA A 20 0.46 -0.13 -5.50
CA ALA A 20 -0.37 0.56 -6.48
C ALA A 20 -0.57 2.04 -6.15
N VAL A 21 -0.80 2.39 -4.87
CA VAL A 21 -0.85 3.80 -4.45
C VAL A 21 0.50 4.48 -4.66
N GLY A 22 1.61 3.83 -4.31
CA GLY A 22 2.97 4.33 -4.57
C GLY A 22 3.25 4.57 -6.06
N ALA A 23 2.89 3.61 -6.91
CA ALA A 23 3.00 3.70 -8.36
C ALA A 23 2.14 4.83 -8.94
N SER A 24 0.93 5.04 -8.41
CA SER A 24 0.05 6.13 -8.86
C SER A 24 0.63 7.53 -8.56
N ARG A 25 1.23 7.72 -7.37
CA ARG A 25 1.94 8.96 -7.00
C ARG A 25 3.13 9.24 -7.90
N THR A 26 3.99 8.24 -8.12
CA THR A 26 5.16 8.39 -9.00
C THR A 26 4.75 8.71 -10.44
N SER A 27 3.67 8.10 -10.93
CA SER A 27 3.07 8.41 -12.23
C SER A 27 2.57 9.87 -12.32
N ARG A 28 1.85 10.36 -11.30
CA ARG A 28 1.43 11.77 -11.23
C ARG A 28 2.62 12.71 -11.27
N GLU A 29 3.65 12.46 -10.45
CA GLU A 29 4.85 13.30 -10.41
C GLU A 29 5.62 13.31 -11.75
N ALA A 30 5.67 12.17 -12.44
CA ALA A 30 6.22 12.09 -13.78
C ALA A 30 5.40 12.92 -14.79
N ALA A 31 4.07 12.83 -14.74
CA ALA A 31 3.18 13.62 -15.59
C ALA A 31 3.31 15.13 -15.32
N GLU A 32 3.43 15.54 -14.05
CA GLU A 32 3.65 16.95 -13.69
C GLU A 32 4.99 17.48 -14.23
N ARG A 33 6.06 16.70 -14.11
CA ARG A 33 7.38 17.06 -14.66
C ARG A 33 7.29 17.20 -16.18
N ALA A 34 6.64 16.25 -16.86
CA ALA A 34 6.44 16.31 -18.31
C ALA A 34 5.62 17.53 -18.74
N LEU A 35 4.57 17.90 -17.99
CA LEU A 35 3.80 19.11 -18.24
C LEU A 35 4.64 20.38 -18.08
N ARG A 36 5.44 20.48 -17.01
CA ARG A 36 6.34 21.63 -16.79
C ARG A 36 7.31 21.79 -17.96
N LEU A 37 7.90 20.71 -18.46
CA LEU A 37 8.78 20.71 -19.62
C LEU A 37 8.05 21.17 -20.89
N ALA A 38 6.85 20.63 -21.15
CA ALA A 38 6.04 21.03 -22.30
C ALA A 38 5.67 22.53 -22.27
N VAL A 39 5.32 23.05 -21.09
CA VAL A 39 5.03 24.48 -20.90
C VAL A 39 6.27 25.33 -21.18
N ALA A 40 7.45 24.92 -20.71
CA ALA A 40 8.69 25.63 -20.98
C ALA A 40 9.04 25.64 -22.48
N VAL A 41 8.83 24.52 -23.19
CA VAL A 41 9.03 24.44 -24.65
C VAL A 41 8.07 25.38 -25.38
N ARG A 42 6.78 25.38 -25.02
CA ARG A 42 5.79 26.30 -25.60
C ARG A 42 6.15 27.76 -25.34
N ALA A 43 6.63 28.08 -24.14
CA ALA A 43 7.06 29.44 -23.81
C ALA A 43 8.22 29.90 -24.70
N ARG A 44 9.26 29.07 -24.86
CA ARG A 44 10.39 29.36 -25.75
C ARG A 44 9.97 29.55 -27.21
N ALA A 45 9.03 28.74 -27.70
CA ALA A 45 8.46 28.91 -29.04
C ALA A 45 7.68 30.23 -29.17
N GLY A 46 6.94 30.62 -28.12
CA GLY A 46 6.28 31.93 -28.04
C GLY A 46 7.25 33.10 -28.06
N GLU A 47 8.32 33.03 -27.27
CA GLU A 47 9.39 34.04 -27.28
C GLU A 47 10.09 34.14 -28.63
N ALA A 48 10.29 33.01 -29.33
CA ALA A 48 10.83 33.01 -30.69
C ALA A 48 9.88 33.73 -31.65
N LEU A 49 8.58 33.44 -31.60
CA LEU A 49 7.56 34.14 -32.39
C LEU A 49 7.56 35.65 -32.11
N GLU A 50 7.58 36.07 -30.85
CA GLU A 50 7.58 37.49 -30.47
C GLU A 50 8.83 38.22 -30.94
N ARG A 51 10.01 37.61 -30.78
CA ARG A 51 11.27 38.19 -31.28
C ARG A 51 11.28 38.32 -32.79
N THR A 52 10.80 37.31 -33.50
CA THR A 52 10.73 37.32 -34.97
C THR A 52 9.70 38.33 -35.48
N ALA A 53 8.55 38.47 -34.83
CA ALA A 53 7.53 39.46 -35.20
C ALA A 53 8.02 40.91 -35.09
N ARG A 54 8.97 41.20 -34.20
CA ARG A 54 9.56 42.53 -34.01
C ARG A 54 10.72 42.83 -34.98
N ARG A 55 11.18 41.84 -35.75
CA ARG A 55 12.35 41.98 -36.64
C ARG A 55 11.92 42.37 -38.05
N ALA A 56 12.54 43.41 -38.60
CA ALA A 56 12.35 43.81 -39.99
C ALA A 56 13.00 42.78 -40.95
N GLY A 57 12.37 42.54 -42.11
CA GLY A 57 12.92 41.71 -43.18
C GLY A 57 12.78 40.20 -43.00
N VAL A 58 11.95 39.73 -42.05
CA VAL A 58 11.63 38.29 -41.95
C VAL A 58 10.59 37.89 -42.98
N ASP A 59 10.89 36.84 -43.73
CA ASP A 59 9.96 36.26 -44.70
C ASP A 59 8.69 35.68 -44.03
N GLU A 60 7.65 35.45 -44.83
CA GLU A 60 6.41 34.85 -44.31
C GLU A 60 6.57 33.35 -44.04
N VAL A 61 7.52 32.68 -44.69
CA VAL A 61 7.74 31.22 -44.56
C VAL A 61 8.25 30.88 -43.17
N GLU A 62 9.23 31.60 -42.66
CA GLU A 62 9.80 31.48 -41.32
C GLU A 62 8.76 31.85 -40.27
N ARG A 63 7.95 32.89 -40.51
CA ARG A 63 6.81 33.21 -39.63
C ARG A 63 5.79 32.08 -39.57
N ALA A 64 5.42 31.50 -40.71
CA ALA A 64 4.50 30.36 -40.76
C ALA A 64 5.08 29.14 -40.05
N ARG A 65 6.38 28.85 -40.24
CA ARG A 65 7.09 27.78 -39.54
C ARG A 65 7.02 27.96 -38.02
N LEU A 66 7.38 29.13 -37.50
CA LEU A 66 7.34 29.39 -36.05
C LEU A 66 5.93 29.32 -35.47
N ARG A 67 4.89 29.74 -36.22
CA ARG A 67 3.49 29.56 -35.80
C ARG A 67 3.14 28.06 -35.72
N GLY A 68 3.62 27.26 -36.67
CA GLY A 68 3.49 25.80 -36.66
C GLY A 68 4.17 25.16 -35.44
N GLU A 69 5.41 25.55 -35.14
CA GLU A 69 6.17 25.08 -33.97
C GLU A 69 5.45 25.42 -32.66
N TYR A 70 4.94 26.64 -32.53
CA TYR A 70 4.13 27.04 -31.38
C TYR A 70 2.83 26.23 -31.26
N ALA A 71 2.11 26.04 -32.37
CA ALA A 71 0.89 25.25 -32.39
C ALA A 71 1.15 23.79 -32.01
N ALA A 72 2.24 23.19 -32.48
CA ALA A 72 2.66 21.85 -32.09
C ALA A 72 2.99 21.79 -30.58
N ALA A 73 3.75 22.74 -30.06
CA ALA A 73 4.05 22.80 -28.63
C ALA A 73 2.78 23.02 -27.77
N ALA A 74 1.82 23.79 -28.25
CA ALA A 74 0.52 23.99 -27.58
C ALA A 74 -0.31 22.69 -27.53
N ARG A 75 -0.33 21.91 -28.60
CA ARG A 75 -0.97 20.57 -28.62
C ARG A 75 -0.33 19.64 -27.60
N VAL A 76 1.01 19.58 -27.56
CA VAL A 76 1.72 18.77 -26.56
C VAL A 76 1.35 19.20 -25.13
N VAL A 77 1.25 20.50 -24.84
CA VAL A 77 0.80 20.97 -23.53
C VAL A 77 -0.61 20.48 -23.20
N ALA A 78 -1.54 20.51 -24.16
CA ALA A 78 -2.90 19.99 -23.97
C ALA A 78 -2.89 18.49 -23.66
N ASP A 79 -2.12 17.70 -24.41
CA ASP A 79 -1.98 16.25 -24.19
C ASP A 79 -1.39 15.95 -22.81
N ARG A 80 -0.37 16.71 -22.38
CA ARG A 80 0.23 16.53 -21.05
C ARG A 80 -0.70 16.94 -19.91
N ARG A 81 -1.60 17.91 -20.12
CA ARG A 81 -2.65 18.24 -19.15
C ARG A 81 -3.63 17.08 -19.00
N ALA A 82 -4.13 16.54 -20.11
CA ALA A 82 -5.02 15.38 -20.10
C ALA A 82 -4.36 14.17 -19.40
N ALA A 83 -3.08 13.91 -19.66
CA ALA A 83 -2.34 12.84 -18.99
C ALA A 83 -2.19 13.08 -17.47
N LEU A 84 -1.96 14.32 -17.04
CA LEU A 84 -1.89 14.66 -15.62
C LEU A 84 -3.25 14.50 -14.93
N ASP A 85 -4.32 14.91 -15.59
CA ASP A 85 -5.68 14.77 -15.05
C ASP A 85 -6.07 13.29 -14.89
N ALA A 86 -5.73 12.46 -15.89
CA ALA A 86 -5.89 11.01 -15.79
C ALA A 86 -5.05 10.42 -14.63
N ALA A 87 -3.79 10.84 -14.47
CA ALA A 87 -2.95 10.37 -13.37
C ALA A 87 -3.53 10.74 -11.98
N ARG A 88 -4.10 11.94 -11.85
CA ARG A 88 -4.79 12.39 -10.62
C ARG A 88 -6.07 11.61 -10.36
N GLU A 89 -6.78 11.20 -11.42
CA GLU A 89 -7.95 10.35 -11.29
C GLU A 89 -7.56 8.95 -10.82
N PHE A 90 -6.51 8.36 -11.40
CA PHE A 90 -5.99 7.06 -10.95
C PHE A 90 -5.49 7.08 -9.50
N GLU A 91 -4.76 8.11 -9.09
CA GLU A 91 -4.32 8.24 -7.68
C GLU A 91 -5.52 8.35 -6.72
N ARG A 92 -6.56 9.10 -7.11
CA ARG A 92 -7.80 9.18 -6.33
C ARG A 92 -8.51 7.83 -6.25
N ALA A 93 -8.66 7.13 -7.37
CA ALA A 93 -9.27 5.81 -7.41
C ALA A 93 -8.49 4.79 -6.56
N ALA A 94 -7.15 4.76 -6.67
CA ALA A 94 -6.31 3.88 -5.88
C ALA A 94 -6.43 4.16 -4.37
N THR A 95 -6.50 5.44 -3.99
CA THR A 95 -6.72 5.84 -2.58
C THR A 95 -8.09 5.40 -2.07
N VAL A 96 -9.15 5.58 -2.85
CA VAL A 96 -10.51 5.13 -2.47
C VAL A 96 -10.57 3.61 -2.29
N VAL A 97 -9.93 2.85 -3.18
CA VAL A 97 -9.87 1.39 -3.06
C VAL A 97 -9.06 0.98 -1.82
N ALA A 98 -7.94 1.66 -1.54
CA ALA A 98 -7.14 1.45 -0.34
C ALA A 98 -7.96 1.70 0.94
N ASP A 99 -8.65 2.82 1.01
CA ASP A 99 -9.47 3.18 2.17
C ASP A 99 -10.64 2.20 2.35
N ALA A 100 -11.32 1.82 1.27
CA ALA A 100 -12.41 0.84 1.32
C ALA A 100 -11.94 -0.53 1.79
N PHE A 101 -10.77 -0.99 1.34
CA PHE A 101 -10.18 -2.25 1.79
C PHE A 101 -9.85 -2.22 3.28
N GLU A 102 -9.27 -1.12 3.78
CA GLU A 102 -8.96 -0.97 5.21
C GLU A 102 -10.24 -0.91 6.08
N VAL A 103 -11.29 -0.25 5.60
CA VAL A 103 -12.60 -0.22 6.28
C VAL A 103 -13.21 -1.62 6.33
N GLU A 104 -13.19 -2.37 5.24
CA GLU A 104 -13.73 -3.74 5.21
C GLU A 104 -12.90 -4.66 6.11
N ALA A 105 -11.57 -4.63 6.00
CA ALA A 105 -10.66 -5.43 6.82
C ALA A 105 -10.80 -5.14 8.33
N SER A 106 -11.04 -3.88 8.70
CA SER A 106 -11.29 -3.47 10.09
C SER A 106 -12.71 -3.75 10.57
N SER A 107 -13.69 -3.93 9.68
CA SER A 107 -15.06 -4.33 10.06
C SER A 107 -15.20 -5.85 10.26
N ALA A 108 -14.45 -6.65 9.48
CA ALA A 108 -14.48 -8.10 9.54
C ALA A 108 -13.77 -8.70 10.78
N SER A 109 -12.87 -7.95 11.43
CA SER A 109 -11.90 -8.48 12.41
C SER A 109 -12.26 -8.33 13.90
N PRO A 110 -12.87 -7.22 14.40
CA PRO A 110 -13.10 -7.03 15.84
C PRO A 110 -14.25 -7.87 16.40
N LEU A 111 -15.35 -7.98 15.66
CA LEU A 111 -16.52 -8.77 16.08
C LEU A 111 -16.22 -10.27 16.03
N ALA A 112 -15.53 -10.74 15.00
CA ALA A 112 -15.14 -12.14 14.86
C ALA A 112 -14.15 -12.56 15.96
N ALA A 113 -13.18 -11.71 16.28
CA ALA A 113 -12.27 -11.93 17.40
C ALA A 113 -12.99 -11.94 18.75
N ALA A 114 -13.89 -10.98 18.99
CA ALA A 114 -14.68 -10.91 20.23
C ALA A 114 -15.64 -12.11 20.40
N LEU A 115 -16.23 -12.61 19.30
CA LEU A 115 -17.10 -13.80 19.33
C LEU A 115 -16.30 -15.08 19.63
N LEU A 116 -15.09 -15.22 19.08
CA LEU A 116 -14.21 -16.36 19.38
C LEU A 116 -13.73 -16.32 20.84
N GLU A 117 -13.41 -15.14 21.37
CA GLU A 117 -13.05 -14.96 22.78
C GLU A 117 -14.24 -15.27 23.71
N LEU A 118 -15.45 -14.85 23.35
CA LEU A 118 -16.67 -15.16 24.08
C LEU A 118 -16.95 -16.67 24.09
N ILE A 119 -16.86 -17.35 22.94
CA ILE A 119 -17.06 -18.81 22.83
C ILE A 119 -15.99 -19.56 23.64
N GLY A 120 -14.72 -19.13 23.55
CA GLY A 120 -13.62 -19.69 24.35
C GLY A 120 -13.82 -19.53 25.86
N SER A 121 -14.33 -18.36 26.29
CA SER A 121 -14.60 -18.07 27.71
C SER A 121 -15.74 -18.92 28.29
N GLN A 122 -16.75 -19.28 27.49
CA GLN A 122 -17.85 -20.16 27.91
C GLN A 122 -17.40 -21.62 28.01
N ALA A 123 -16.56 -22.10 27.10
CA ALA A 123 -15.99 -23.45 27.15
C ALA A 123 -15.12 -23.67 28.40
N GLY A 124 -14.33 -22.66 28.82
CA GLY A 124 -13.55 -22.72 30.06
C GLY A 124 -14.40 -22.75 31.33
N ARG A 125 -15.54 -22.05 31.35
CA ARG A 125 -16.47 -22.04 32.50
C ARG A 125 -17.25 -23.35 32.64
N ALA A 126 -17.55 -24.04 31.54
CA ALA A 126 -18.18 -25.37 31.57
C ALA A 126 -17.22 -26.45 32.13
N GLY A 127 -15.93 -26.37 31.82
CA GLY A 127 -14.91 -27.29 32.35
C GLY A 127 -14.50 -27.06 33.82
N ALA A 128 -14.69 -25.84 34.34
CA ALA A 128 -14.30 -25.48 35.70
C ALA A 128 -15.31 -25.93 36.79
N ARG A 129 -16.57 -26.19 36.44
CA ARG A 129 -17.61 -26.64 37.40
C ARG A 129 -17.57 -28.15 37.71
N GLY A 130 -16.66 -28.91 37.10
CA GLY A 130 -16.57 -30.37 37.26
C GLY A 130 -15.42 -30.90 38.13
N ARG A 131 -14.54 -30.05 38.68
CA ARG A 131 -13.42 -30.50 39.54
C ARG A 131 -13.59 -30.01 40.97
N THR A 132 -14.57 -30.59 41.66
CA THR A 132 -14.55 -30.67 43.11
C THR A 132 -13.45 -31.61 43.58
N ALA A 133 -12.73 -31.14 44.60
CA ALA A 133 -11.59 -31.74 45.27
C ALA A 133 -11.75 -33.24 45.56
N ARG A 134 -10.67 -34.00 45.31
CA ARG A 134 -10.43 -35.26 46.00
C ARG A 134 -9.09 -35.15 46.73
N THR A 135 -9.21 -34.80 48.00
CA THR A 135 -8.29 -35.13 49.08
C THR A 135 -7.79 -36.57 48.94
N SER A 136 -6.48 -36.77 48.97
CA SER A 136 -5.88 -38.06 49.31
C SER A 136 -4.74 -37.83 50.28
N THR A 137 -4.98 -38.26 51.51
CA THR A 137 -4.09 -38.23 52.67
C THR A 137 -3.30 -39.54 52.77
N ARG A 138 -2.09 -39.43 53.37
CA ARG A 138 -1.35 -40.44 54.18
C ARG A 138 -0.22 -41.22 53.45
N ARG A 139 1.08 -40.95 53.74
CA ARG A 139 2.02 -41.47 54.80
C ARG A 139 2.35 -42.99 54.60
N THR A 140 3.57 -43.54 54.65
CA THR A 140 4.82 -43.33 55.43
C THR A 140 6.03 -44.10 54.81
N THR A 141 7.22 -43.73 55.28
CA THR A 141 8.60 -44.26 55.15
C THR A 141 8.87 -45.77 55.35
N SER A 142 9.93 -46.33 54.72
CA SER A 142 11.01 -47.08 55.40
C SER A 142 12.21 -47.40 54.47
N THR A 143 13.37 -47.56 55.10
CA THR A 143 14.77 -47.65 54.65
C THR A 143 15.28 -49.08 54.37
N ARG A 144 16.36 -49.21 53.58
CA ARG A 144 17.57 -50.08 53.74
C ARG A 144 18.49 -49.90 52.51
N LEU A 145 19.72 -49.38 52.59
CA LEU A 145 21.01 -49.89 53.11
C LEU A 145 21.58 -51.13 52.39
N GLY A 146 22.77 -50.94 51.79
CA GLY A 146 23.69 -51.94 51.20
C GLY A 146 24.31 -51.38 49.90
N ALA A 147 25.45 -50.65 49.90
CA ALA A 147 26.84 -51.13 50.00
C ALA A 147 27.16 -52.20 48.91
N THR A 148 28.17 -52.16 48.05
CA THR A 148 29.56 -51.64 48.06
C THR A 148 30.15 -51.59 46.63
N ARG A 149 31.06 -50.64 46.37
CA ARG A 149 32.06 -50.56 45.25
C ARG A 149 33.00 -51.82 45.22
N PRO A 150 33.93 -52.08 44.25
CA PRO A 150 34.86 -51.09 43.65
C PRO A 150 35.43 -51.35 42.20
N ARG A 151 36.15 -50.32 41.68
CA ARG A 151 37.43 -50.31 40.88
C ARG A 151 37.54 -51.16 39.59
N THR A 152 38.26 -50.83 38.52
CA THR A 152 39.52 -50.12 38.14
C THR A 152 39.51 -50.05 36.59
N ALA A 153 40.27 -49.29 35.81
CA ALA A 153 41.37 -48.34 35.92
C ALA A 153 41.25 -47.40 34.71
#